data_AF-A0A932TET4-F1
#
_entry.id   AF-A0A932TET4-F1
#
_cell.length_a   1.000
_cell.length_b   1.000
_cell.length_c   1.000
_cell.angle_alpha   90.00
_cell.angle_beta   90.00
_cell.angle_gamma   90.00
#
_symmetry.space_group_name_H-M   'P 1'
#
loop_
_entity.id
_entity.type
_entity.pdbx_description
1 polymer ?
#
loop_
_entity_poly.entity_id
_entity_poly.type
_entity_poly.pdbx_seq_one_letter_code
_entity_poly.pdbx_strand_id
1 'polypeptide(L)' 'LFGTSSDNSNTNANRYYVTKTNGLPWAINVPVKFNYPTERTDINAAYSKFASWVQSNGNTYANWYTNQSGYINSSNVYFH' A
#
# COMPACT_ATOMS: atom_id res chain seq x y z
N LEU A 1 6.72 7.73 19.62
CA LEU A 1 5.74 8.75 20.06
C LEU A 1 4.68 8.90 18.97
N PHE A 2 3.40 8.75 19.31
CA PHE A 2 2.28 8.93 18.38
C PHE A 2 1.99 10.42 18.11
N GLY A 3 1.48 10.73 16.91
CA GLY A 3 1.07 12.08 16.50
C GLY A 3 2.22 13.02 16.11
N THR A 4 3.41 12.47 15.85
CA THR A 4 4.63 13.26 15.55
C THR A 4 4.96 13.27 14.06
N SER A 5 5.63 14.33 13.59
CA SER A 5 6.02 14.48 12.18
C SER A 5 4.81 14.28 11.25
N SER A 6 4.86 13.33 10.30
CA SER A 6 3.77 12.97 9.39
C SER A 6 2.74 12.02 9.99
N ASP A 7 3.00 11.42 11.15
CA ASP A 7 2.03 10.56 11.83
C ASP A 7 0.92 11.41 12.47
N ASN A 8 -0.31 11.02 12.20
CA ASN A 8 -1.51 11.66 12.70
C ASN A 8 -2.20 10.77 13.76
N SER A 9 -1.51 9.81 14.37
CA SER A 9 -2.10 8.97 15.42
C SER A 9 -2.68 9.81 16.58
N ASN A 10 -3.89 9.47 17.01
CA ASN A 10 -4.62 10.05 18.13
C ASN A 10 -5.39 8.94 18.86
N THR A 11 -4.92 8.58 20.06
CA THR A 11 -5.51 7.53 20.92
C THR A 11 -6.94 7.86 21.35
N ASN A 12 -7.24 9.14 21.62
CA ASN A 12 -8.57 9.58 22.04
C ASN A 12 -9.60 9.46 20.90
N ALA A 13 -9.13 9.52 19.65
CA ALA A 13 -9.95 9.35 18.45
C ALA A 13 -9.87 7.92 17.87
N ASN A 14 -9.26 6.97 18.59
CA ASN A 14 -9.03 5.59 18.15
C ASN A 14 -8.41 5.48 16.74
N ARG A 15 -7.47 6.38 16.42
CA ARG A 15 -6.85 6.52 15.10
C ARG A 15 -5.34 6.32 15.22
N TYR A 16 -4.78 5.37 14.48
CA TYR A 16 -3.38 4.95 14.63
C TYR A 16 -2.70 4.76 13.28
N TYR A 17 -1.41 5.09 13.22
CA TYR A 17 -0.50 4.85 12.12
C TYR A 17 -1.03 5.29 10.75
N VAL A 18 -1.53 6.53 10.69
CA VAL A 18 -1.99 7.17 9.45
C VAL A 18 -1.29 8.49 9.22
N THR A 19 -1.13 8.88 7.96
CA THR A 19 -0.51 10.15 7.58
C THR A 19 -1.41 11.34 7.94
N LYS A 20 -0.79 12.50 8.20
CA LYS A 20 -1.52 13.78 8.34
C LYS A 20 -2.23 14.17 7.06
N THR A 21 -1.57 13.99 5.94
CA THR A 21 -2.12 14.26 4.61
C THR A 21 -2.87 13.03 4.10
N ASN A 22 -4.16 13.18 3.80
CA ASN A 22 -5.03 12.14 3.20
C ASN A 22 -5.28 10.88 4.05
N GLY A 23 -4.76 10.78 5.28
CA GLY A 23 -5.10 9.68 6.21
C GLY A 23 -4.66 8.29 5.74
N LEU A 24 -3.59 8.20 4.95
CA LEU A 24 -3.11 6.93 4.40
C LEU A 24 -2.42 6.09 5.49
N PRO A 25 -2.62 4.76 5.51
CA PRO A 25 -1.97 3.88 6.48
C PRO A 25 -0.47 3.74 6.19
N TRP A 26 0.33 3.54 7.25
CA TRP A 26 1.77 3.28 7.14
C TRP A 26 2.12 1.85 6.73
N ALA A 27 1.21 0.90 6.91
CA ALA A 27 1.45 -0.51 6.61
C ALA A 27 0.21 -1.16 5.98
N ILE A 28 0.46 -2.17 5.17
CA ILE A 28 -0.55 -3.01 4.54
C ILE A 28 -0.25 -4.48 4.85
N ASN A 29 -1.31 -5.25 5.14
CA ASN A 29 -1.22 -6.69 5.26
C ASN A 29 -1.86 -7.33 4.02
N VAL A 30 -1.16 -8.29 3.42
CA VAL A 30 -1.62 -9.03 2.24
C VAL A 30 -1.58 -10.53 2.52
N PRO A 31 -2.53 -11.32 2.00
CA PRO A 31 -2.69 -12.74 2.36
C PRO A 31 -1.71 -13.66 1.60
N VAL A 32 -0.55 -13.16 1.18
CA VAL A 32 0.43 -13.88 0.35
C VAL A 32 1.86 -13.53 0.75
N LYS A 33 2.83 -14.36 0.33
CA LYS A 33 4.25 -13.98 0.33
C LYS A 33 4.44 -12.81 -0.64
N PHE A 34 4.50 -11.59 -0.12
CA PHE A 34 4.50 -10.38 -0.94
C PHE A 34 5.86 -10.14 -1.57
N ASN A 35 5.93 -10.10 -2.90
CA ASN A 35 7.10 -9.60 -3.61
C ASN A 35 7.10 -8.07 -3.48
N TYR A 36 8.08 -7.49 -2.82
CA TYR A 36 8.06 -6.05 -2.55
C TYR A 36 8.62 -5.27 -3.75
N PRO A 37 8.17 -4.02 -3.96
CA PRO A 37 8.79 -3.12 -4.94
C PRO A 37 10.28 -2.99 -4.66
N THR A 38 11.10 -2.84 -5.69
CA THR A 38 12.52 -2.51 -5.52
C THR A 38 12.70 -1.22 -4.71
N GLU A 39 13.82 -1.09 -4.01
CA GLU A 39 14.10 0.05 -3.14
C GLU A 39 13.89 1.39 -3.88
N ARG A 40 13.20 2.35 -3.24
CA ARG A 40 12.78 3.65 -3.81
C ARG A 40 11.78 3.60 -4.97
N THR A 41 11.20 2.44 -5.29
CA THR A 41 10.13 2.33 -6.30
C THR A 41 8.75 2.49 -5.67
N ASP A 42 7.93 3.38 -6.23
CA ASP A 42 6.54 3.54 -5.82
C ASP A 42 5.75 2.24 -6.07
N ILE A 43 4.90 1.85 -5.12
CA ILE A 43 4.06 0.66 -5.25
C ILE A 43 3.14 0.72 -6.47
N ASN A 44 2.69 1.90 -6.90
CA ASN A 44 1.87 2.07 -8.10
C ASN A 44 2.67 1.79 -9.38
N ALA A 45 3.99 1.98 -9.36
CA ALA A 45 4.86 1.64 -10.49
C ALA A 45 5.17 0.14 -10.56
N ALA A 46 5.15 -0.55 -9.42
CA ALA A 46 5.31 -2.01 -9.35
C ALA A 46 3.99 -2.76 -9.59
N TYR A 47 2.89 -2.21 -9.07
CA TYR A 47 1.55 -2.80 -9.05
C TYR A 47 0.52 -1.84 -9.66
N SER A 48 0.29 -1.95 -10.95
CA SER A 48 -0.52 -1.04 -11.76
C SER A 48 -1.99 -0.92 -11.31
N LYS A 49 -2.50 -1.88 -10.52
CA LYS A 49 -3.87 -1.89 -10.00
C LYS A 49 -4.00 -1.42 -8.55
N PHE A 50 -2.89 -1.14 -7.86
CA PHE A 50 -2.89 -0.77 -6.45
C PHE A 50 -3.69 0.51 -6.18
N ALA A 51 -3.42 1.60 -6.91
CA ALA A 51 -4.16 2.86 -6.76
C ALA A 51 -5.67 2.70 -6.92
N SER A 52 -6.11 1.98 -7.97
CA SER A 52 -7.54 1.73 -8.20
C SER A 52 -8.17 0.90 -7.08
N TRP A 53 -7.44 -0.09 -6.55
CA TRP A 53 -7.87 -0.84 -5.39
C TRP A 53 -8.06 0.05 -4.16
N VAL A 54 -7.05 0.88 -3.82
CA VAL A 54 -7.13 1.84 -2.70
C VAL A 54 -8.31 2.80 -2.86
N GLN A 55 -8.43 3.44 -4.03
CA GLN A 55 -9.49 4.43 -4.32
C GLN A 55 -10.90 3.83 -4.28
N SER A 56 -11.02 2.53 -4.53
CA SER A 56 -12.31 1.82 -4.47
C SER A 56 -12.68 1.32 -3.08
N ASN A 57 -11.92 1.67 -2.03
CA ASN A 57 -12.03 1.07 -0.70
C ASN A 57 -11.95 -0.46 -0.73
N GLY A 58 -11.12 -0.99 -1.62
CA GLY A 58 -10.89 -2.42 -1.78
C GLY A 58 -11.93 -3.20 -2.59
N ASN A 59 -12.95 -2.54 -3.15
CA ASN A 59 -14.03 -3.20 -3.89
C ASN A 59 -13.63 -3.65 -5.30
N THR A 60 -12.66 -2.98 -5.92
CA THR A 60 -12.14 -3.33 -7.26
C THR A 60 -10.69 -3.78 -7.17
N TYR A 61 -10.28 -4.70 -8.04
CA TYR A 61 -8.92 -5.23 -8.06
C TYR A 61 -8.43 -5.78 -6.70
N ALA A 62 -9.29 -6.48 -5.96
CA ALA A 62 -8.95 -7.06 -4.64
C ALA A 62 -7.74 -8.02 -4.68
N ASN A 63 -7.42 -8.51 -5.87
CA ASN A 63 -6.28 -9.37 -6.20
C ASN A 63 -5.14 -8.60 -6.89
N TRP A 64 -5.02 -7.29 -6.70
CA TRP A 64 -3.99 -6.43 -7.34
C TRP A 64 -2.55 -6.96 -7.19
N TYR A 65 -2.27 -7.72 -6.13
CA TYR A 65 -0.97 -8.32 -5.81
C TYR A 65 -0.68 -9.64 -6.56
N THR A 66 -1.62 -10.14 -7.37
CA THR A 66 -1.48 -11.40 -8.11
C THR A 66 -0.78 -11.21 -9.46
N ASN A 67 -0.04 -12.23 -9.91
CA ASN A 67 0.66 -12.23 -11.20
C ASN A 67 -0.31 -12.43 -12.37
N GLN A 68 -1.15 -11.44 -12.61
CA GLN A 68 -2.03 -11.35 -13.77
C GLN A 68 -1.42 -10.42 -14.82
N SER A 69 -1.71 -10.70 -16.09
CA SER A 69 -1.23 -9.86 -17.19
C SER A 69 -1.62 -8.39 -16.97
N GLY A 70 -0.62 -7.51 -16.98
CA GLY A 70 -0.79 -6.07 -16.78
C GLY A 70 -0.94 -5.59 -15.32
N TYR A 71 -0.83 -6.49 -14.33
CA TYR A 71 -0.93 -6.10 -12.91
C TYR A 71 0.42 -5.75 -12.31
N ILE A 72 1.46 -6.49 -12.69
CA ILE A 72 2.80 -6.38 -12.10
C ILE A 72 3.80 -5.95 -13.17
N ASN A 73 4.60 -4.93 -12.85
CA ASN A 73 5.79 -4.60 -13.60
C ASN A 73 6.99 -5.33 -12.96
N SER A 74 7.39 -6.47 -13.53
CA SER A 74 8.43 -7.33 -12.95
C SER A 74 9.79 -6.64 -12.80
N SER A 75 10.09 -5.60 -13.58
CA SER A 75 11.34 -4.84 -13.45
C SER A 75 11.41 -3.99 -12.18
N ASN A 76 10.25 -3.74 -11.57
CA ASN A 76 10.08 -2.90 -10.39
C ASN A 76 9.84 -3.72 -9.11
N VAL A 77 9.98 -5.05 -9.19
CA VAL A 77 9.64 -5.98 -8.10
C VAL A 77 10.83 -6.87 -7.79
N TYR A 78 11.12 -7.02 -6.50
CA TYR A 78 12.06 -8.02 -6.01
C TYR A 78 11.33 -9.35 -5.75
N PHE A 79 11.78 -10.40 -6.45
CA PHE A 79 11.26 -11.76 -6.26
C PHE A 79 12.17 -12.54 -5.29
N HIS A 80 11.54 -13.23 -4.33
CA HIS A 80 12.18 -13.97 -3.25
C HIS A 80 11.95 -15.48 -3.32
#